data_AF-A0A2M8DW33-F1
#
_entry.id   AF-A0A2M8DW33-F1
#
_cell.length_a   1.000
_cell.length_b   1.000
_cell.length_c   1.000
_cell.angle_alpha   90.00
_cell.angle_beta   90.00
_cell.angle_gamma   90.00
#
_symmetry.space_group_name_H-M   'P 1'
#
loop_
_entity.id
_entity.type
_entity.pdbx_description
1 polymer ?
#
loop_
_entity_poly.entity_id
_entity_poly.type
_entity_poly.pdbx_seq_one_letter_code
_entity_poly.pdbx_strand_id
1 'polypeptide(L)'
;DHNDLHCEMPISFSTAALGGEIEIPTLDGKASIKIPAETQSGKQFRLRGKGIKGVRSATHGDLHCHVIVETPVNLTERQKELLREFEQSINEKDGDRHNPRAKSWMDKVKSFFAE
;
A
#
# COMPACT_ATOMS: atom_id res chain seq x y z
N ASP A 1 -9.42 14.65 -13.80
CA ASP A 1 -9.76 13.39 -14.51
C ASP A 1 -8.98 13.21 -15.81
N HIS A 2 -9.23 13.96 -16.90
CA HIS A 2 -8.59 13.69 -18.21
C HIS A 2 -7.06 13.91 -18.30
N ASN A 3 -6.45 14.54 -17.30
CA ASN A 3 -5.02 14.87 -17.28
C ASN A 3 -4.27 14.21 -16.11
N ASP A 4 -4.97 13.47 -15.25
CA ASP A 4 -4.38 12.85 -14.08
C ASP A 4 -3.86 11.46 -14.47
N LEU A 5 -2.69 11.11 -13.95
CA LEU A 5 -2.07 9.81 -14.16
C LEU A 5 -2.29 8.93 -12.94
N HIS A 6 -2.44 7.64 -13.19
CA HIS A 6 -2.48 6.63 -12.14
C HIS A 6 -1.36 5.63 -12.37
N CYS A 7 -0.61 5.33 -11.31
CA CYS A 7 0.38 4.26 -11.32
C CYS A 7 0.20 3.37 -10.10
N GLU A 8 0.53 2.10 -10.27
CA GLU A 8 0.59 1.13 -9.18
C GLU A 8 2.05 0.85 -8.87
N MET A 9 2.44 1.02 -7.62
CA MET A 9 3.81 0.82 -7.16
C MET A 9 3.85 -0.33 -6.16
N PRO A 10 4.49 -1.46 -6.51
CA PRO A 10 4.70 -2.54 -5.56
C PRO A 10 5.69 -2.08 -4.49
N ILE A 11 5.36 -2.35 -3.23
CA ILE A 11 6.24 -2.11 -2.09
C ILE A 11 6.40 -3.39 -1.28
N SER A 12 7.58 -3.57 -0.70
CA SER A 12 7.84 -4.72 0.15
C SER A 12 6.99 -4.68 1.43
N PHE A 13 6.68 -5.84 1.99
CA PHE A 13 5.98 -5.94 3.28
C PHE A 13 6.70 -5.17 4.40
N SER A 14 8.03 -5.22 4.44
CA SER A 14 8.81 -4.48 5.44
C SER A 14 8.71 -2.97 5.26
N THR A 15 8.75 -2.45 4.03
CA THR A 15 8.54 -1.01 3.76
C THR A 15 7.13 -0.57 4.14
N ALA A 16 6.12 -1.40 3.89
CA ALA A 16 4.74 -1.11 4.28
C ALA A 16 4.58 -1.05 5.80
N ALA A 17 5.17 -2.01 6.51
CA ALA A 17 5.09 -2.10 7.97
C ALA A 17 5.93 -1.03 8.68
N LEU A 18 7.19 -0.88 8.30
CA LEU A 18 8.19 -0.06 9.01
C LEU A 18 8.35 1.36 8.43
N GLY A 19 7.75 1.61 7.27
CA GLY A 19 7.97 2.83 6.50
C GLY A 19 9.28 2.78 5.72
N GLY A 20 9.52 3.82 4.94
CA GLY A 20 10.71 3.93 4.11
C GLY A 20 10.56 5.00 3.04
N GLU A 21 11.33 4.85 1.97
CA GLU A 21 11.31 5.76 0.83
C GLU A 21 11.33 4.93 -0.46
N ILE A 22 10.51 5.33 -1.43
CA ILE A 22 10.41 4.68 -2.72
C ILE A 22 10.57 5.70 -3.85
N GLU A 23 11.20 5.27 -4.94
CA GLU A 23 11.29 6.06 -6.17
C GLU A 23 10.13 5.71 -7.11
N ILE A 24 9.41 6.74 -7.55
CA ILE A 24 8.25 6.61 -8.43
C ILE A 24 8.61 7.19 -9.80
N PRO A 25 8.41 6.44 -10.89
CA PRO A 25 8.61 6.95 -12.22
C PRO A 25 7.55 8.01 -12.53
N THR A 26 7.99 9.12 -13.10
CA THR A 26 7.17 10.23 -13.56
C THR A 26 7.52 10.56 -15.01
N LEU A 27 6.71 11.35 -15.69
CA LEU A 27 7.00 11.76 -17.08
C LEU A 27 8.33 12.53 -17.22
N ASP A 28 8.76 13.22 -16.17
CA ASP A 28 9.99 14.04 -16.16
C ASP A 28 11.21 13.32 -15.56
N GLY A 29 11.10 12.02 -15.25
CA GLY A 29 12.15 11.26 -14.56
C GLY A 29 11.61 10.54 -13.33
N LYS A 30 12.20 10.75 -12.15
CA LYS A 30 11.81 10.05 -10.91
C LYS A 30 11.44 11.04 -9.81
N ALA A 31 10.49 10.66 -8.97
CA ALA A 31 10.14 11.37 -7.76
C ALA A 31 10.28 10.45 -6.54
N SER A 32 10.94 10.93 -5.49
CA SER A 32 11.07 10.18 -4.24
C SER A 32 9.89 10.48 -3.33
N ILE A 33 9.27 9.43 -2.77
CA ILE A 33 8.16 9.57 -1.80
C ILE A 33 8.48 8.79 -0.53
N LYS A 34 8.26 9.45 0.60
CA LYS A 34 8.30 8.82 1.92
C LYS A 34 7.02 8.02 2.17
N ILE A 35 7.19 6.74 2.44
CA ILE A 35 6.13 5.84 2.87
C ILE A 35 6.10 5.85 4.40
N PRO A 36 5.00 6.33 5.01
CA PRO A 36 4.83 6.23 6.45
C PRO A 36 4.76 4.77 6.90
N ALA A 37 5.19 4.50 8.13
CA ALA A 37 4.98 3.20 8.75
C ALA A 37 3.48 2.81 8.76
N GLU A 38 3.22 1.51 8.83
CA GLU A 38 1.87 0.92 8.87
C GLU A 38 1.00 1.28 7.65
N THR A 39 1.64 1.58 6.51
CA THR A 39 0.94 1.90 5.27
C THR A 39 0.21 0.69 4.72
N GLN A 40 -1.10 0.85 4.53
CA GLN A 40 -1.97 -0.19 4.01
C GLN A 40 -1.90 -0.29 2.48
N SER A 41 -2.08 -1.51 1.96
CA SER A 41 -2.23 -1.75 0.52
C SER A 41 -3.46 -1.01 -0.02
N GLY A 42 -3.30 -0.41 -1.20
CA GLY A 42 -4.27 0.47 -1.85
C GLY A 42 -4.23 1.93 -1.38
N LYS A 43 -3.31 2.31 -0.48
CA LYS A 43 -3.15 3.71 -0.08
C LYS A 43 -2.69 4.54 -1.28
N GLN A 44 -3.28 5.71 -1.45
CA GLN A 44 -3.00 6.60 -2.56
C GLN A 44 -2.12 7.77 -2.11
N PHE A 45 -1.05 8.02 -2.85
CA PHE A 45 -0.19 9.19 -2.71
C PHE A 45 -0.34 10.07 -3.93
N ARG A 46 -0.61 11.36 -3.71
CA ARG A 46 -0.82 12.35 -4.78
C ARG A 46 0.43 13.21 -4.95
N LEU A 47 1.06 13.13 -6.11
CA LEU A 47 2.13 14.02 -6.52
C LEU A 47 1.53 15.13 -7.38
N ARG A 48 1.53 16.35 -6.84
CA ARG A 48 0.93 17.51 -7.52
C ARG A 48 1.76 17.94 -8.72
N GLY A 49 1.11 18.21 -9.85
CA GLY A 49 1.74 18.71 -11.07
C GLY A 49 2.60 17.68 -11.81
N LYS A 50 2.47 16.39 -11.47
CA LYS A 50 3.21 15.28 -12.12
C LYS A 50 2.36 14.45 -13.09
N GLY A 51 1.14 14.91 -13.38
CA GLY A 51 0.28 14.39 -14.43
C GLY A 51 0.56 15.03 -15.79
N ILE A 52 -0.32 14.77 -16.75
CA ILE A 52 -0.17 15.25 -18.14
C ILE A 52 -0.52 16.74 -18.22
N LYS A 53 0.20 17.49 -19.06
CA LYS A 53 -0.21 18.84 -19.47
C LYS A 53 -1.24 18.74 -20.60
N GLY A 54 -2.48 19.13 -20.32
CA GLY A 54 -3.52 19.17 -21.35
C GLY A 54 -3.21 20.21 -22.44
N VAL A 55 -3.55 19.92 -23.70
CA VAL A 55 -3.29 20.80 -24.86
C VAL A 55 -3.89 22.22 -24.68
N ARG A 56 -5.03 22.31 -23.99
CA ARG A 56 -5.74 23.56 -23.68
C ARG A 56 -5.58 24.00 -22.21
N SER A 57 -4.75 23.31 -21.44
CA SER A 57 -4.56 23.55 -20.00
C SER A 57 -3.25 24.29 -19.74
N ALA A 58 -3.32 25.33 -18.90
CA ALA A 58 -2.13 26.02 -18.42
C ALA A 58 -1.33 25.19 -17.40
N THR A 59 -2.01 24.30 -16.66
CA THR A 59 -1.44 23.50 -15.57
C THR A 59 -1.35 22.02 -15.93
N HIS A 60 -0.37 21.33 -15.33
CA HIS A 60 -0.27 19.88 -15.35
C HIS A 60 -1.36 19.27 -14.45
N GLY A 61 -1.84 18.08 -14.81
CA GLY A 61 -2.59 17.24 -13.87
C GLY A 61 -1.70 16.68 -12.77
N ASP A 62 -2.24 15.74 -12.01
CA ASP A 62 -1.52 15.09 -10.91
C ASP A 62 -1.22 13.62 -11.19
N LEU A 63 -0.20 13.09 -10.50
CA LEU A 63 0.07 11.66 -10.49
C LEU A 63 -0.44 11.06 -9.18
N HIS A 64 -1.31 10.07 -9.31
CA HIS A 64 -1.87 9.29 -8.24
C HIS A 64 -1.17 7.93 -8.18
N CYS A 65 -0.27 7.79 -7.21
CA CYS A 65 0.42 6.54 -6.96
C CYS A 65 -0.35 5.70 -5.95
N HIS A 66 -0.81 4.53 -6.37
CA HIS A 66 -1.41 3.52 -5.51
C HIS A 66 -0.35 2.52 -5.07
N VAL A 67 -0.12 2.38 -3.77
CA VAL A 67 0.85 1.40 -3.28
C VAL A 67 0.20 0.04 -3.10
N ILE A 68 0.89 -1.01 -3.56
CA ILE A 68 0.44 -2.39 -3.43
C ILE A 68 1.51 -3.15 -2.65
N VAL A 69 1.12 -3.75 -1.53
CA VAL A 69 2.05 -4.59 -0.77
C VAL A 69 2.24 -5.90 -1.52
N GLU A 70 3.48 -6.21 -1.88
CA GLU A 70 3.85 -7.44 -2.56
C GLU A 70 4.22 -8.52 -1.54
N THR A 71 3.59 -9.69 -1.67
CA THR A 71 3.88 -10.86 -0.84
C THR A 71 5.18 -11.51 -1.30
N PRO A 72 6.18 -11.69 -0.42
CA PRO A 72 7.47 -12.25 -0.81
C PRO A 72 7.34 -13.73 -1.20
N VAL A 73 8.10 -14.14 -2.21
CA VAL A 73 8.15 -15.52 -2.73
C VAL A 73 9.51 -16.17 -2.43
N ASN A 74 9.58 -17.50 -2.54
CA ASN A 74 10.84 -18.27 -2.39
C ASN A 74 11.59 -18.00 -1.08
N LEU A 75 10.86 -17.94 0.04
CA LEU A 75 11.43 -17.68 1.36
C LEU A 75 12.36 -18.81 1.83
N THR A 76 13.50 -18.42 2.38
CA THR A 76 14.41 -19.29 3.14
C THR A 76 13.77 -19.75 4.45
N GLU A 77 14.30 -20.83 5.04
CA GLU A 77 13.78 -21.33 6.33
C GLU A 77 13.86 -20.28 7.44
N ARG A 78 14.95 -19.51 7.51
CA ARG A 78 15.07 -18.41 8.48
C ARG A 78 14.02 -17.32 8.28
N GLN A 79 13.71 -16.96 7.03
CA GLN A 79 12.67 -15.96 6.75
C GLN A 79 11.28 -16.45 7.13
N LYS A 80 10.97 -17.75 6.88
CA LYS A 80 9.71 -18.36 7.32
C LYS A 80 9.58 -18.37 8.84
N GLU A 81 10.65 -18.70 9.55
CA GLU A 81 10.70 -18.68 11.01
C GLU A 81 10.39 -17.28 11.57
N LEU A 82 11.05 -16.24 11.05
CA LEU A 82 10.80 -14.85 11.44
C LEU A 82 9.34 -14.43 11.23
N LEU A 83 8.71 -14.84 10.12
CA LEU A 83 7.30 -14.53 9.87
C LEU A 83 6.36 -15.27 10.84
N ARG A 84 6.69 -16.49 11.25
CA ARG A 84 5.92 -17.23 12.26
C ARG A 84 6.04 -16.60 13.64
N GLU A 85 7.25 -16.23 14.04
CA GLU A 85 7.49 -15.52 15.31
C GLU A 85 6.75 -14.18 15.33
N PHE A 86 6.78 -13.44 14.22
CA PHE A 86 6.03 -12.19 14.07
C PHE A 86 4.52 -12.40 14.18
N GLU A 87 3.95 -13.37 13.47
CA GLU A 87 2.53 -13.71 13.54
C GLU A 87 2.11 -14.12 14.95
N GLN A 88 2.92 -14.93 15.63
CA GLN A 88 2.67 -15.30 17.02
C GLN A 88 2.64 -14.06 17.93
N SER A 89 3.60 -13.14 17.77
CA SER A 89 3.68 -11.91 18.57
C SER A 89 2.47 -10.98 18.38
N ILE A 90 1.87 -10.96 17.17
CA ILE A 90 0.64 -10.23 16.86
C ILE A 90 -0.55 -10.84 17.61
N ASN A 91 -0.66 -12.17 17.59
CA ASN A 91 -1.82 -12.88 18.12
C ASN A 91 -1.83 -13.00 19.65
N GLU A 92 -0.67 -12.93 20.31
CA GLU A 92 -0.56 -13.06 21.76
C GLU A 92 -1.16 -11.88 22.54
N LYS A 93 -1.14 -10.66 22.00
CA LYS A 93 -1.47 -9.44 22.76
C LYS A 93 -2.71 -8.69 22.30
N ASP A 94 -3.10 -8.76 21.02
CA ASP A 94 -4.32 -8.10 20.52
C ASP A 94 -4.57 -8.42 19.02
N GLY A 95 -4.75 -9.70 18.66
CA GLY A 95 -4.83 -10.15 17.25
C GLY A 95 -5.88 -9.41 16.40
N ASP A 96 -6.95 -8.93 17.02
CA ASP A 96 -8.03 -8.17 16.37
C ASP A 96 -7.62 -6.75 15.93
N ARG A 97 -6.62 -6.14 16.59
CA ARG A 97 -6.18 -4.76 16.28
C ARG A 97 -5.32 -4.70 15.04
N HIS A 98 -4.62 -5.78 14.72
CA HIS A 98 -3.66 -5.84 13.63
C HIS A 98 -4.31 -6.25 12.29
N ASN A 99 -5.55 -6.77 12.32
CA ASN A 99 -6.30 -7.19 11.13
C ASN A 99 -7.72 -6.59 11.04
N PRO A 100 -7.90 -5.25 11.13
CA PRO A 100 -9.21 -4.62 11.26
C PRO A 100 -10.13 -4.82 10.04
N ARG A 101 -9.55 -4.86 8.83
CA ARG A 101 -10.31 -5.12 7.59
C ARG A 101 -10.87 -6.54 7.54
N ALA A 102 -10.08 -7.54 7.96
CA ALA A 102 -10.50 -8.93 7.98
C ALA A 102 -11.63 -9.14 8.99
N LYS A 103 -11.50 -8.58 10.20
CA LYS A 103 -12.56 -8.62 11.22
C LYS A 103 -13.86 -8.00 10.73
N SER A 104 -13.80 -6.77 10.21
CA SER A 104 -14.99 -6.07 9.70
C SER A 104 -15.67 -6.82 8.53
N TRP A 105 -14.90 -7.49 7.69
CA TRP A 105 -15.43 -8.34 6.62
C TRP A 105 -16.12 -9.59 7.19
N MET A 106 -15.47 -10.31 8.12
CA MET A 106 -16.05 -11.52 8.73
C MET A 106 -17.35 -11.21 9.49
N ASP A 107 -17.39 -10.08 10.20
CA ASP A 107 -18.59 -9.65 10.94
C ASP A 107 -19.76 -9.40 9.98
N LYS A 108 -19.52 -8.73 8.84
CA LYS A 108 -20.52 -8.54 7.79
C LYS A 108 -21.02 -9.87 7.22
N VAL A 109 -20.11 -10.79 6.91
CA VAL A 109 -20.49 -12.11 6.36
C VAL A 109 -21.36 -12.87 7.35
N LYS A 110 -21.01 -12.90 8.64
CA LYS A 110 -21.83 -13.54 9.68
C LYS A 110 -23.22 -12.94 9.79
N SER A 111 -23.36 -11.61 9.67
CA SER A 111 -24.69 -10.98 9.68
C SER A 111 -25.55 -11.35 8.47
N PHE A 112 -24.96 -11.60 7.30
CA PHE A 112 -25.70 -11.99 6.10
C PHE A 112 -26.21 -13.45 6.13
N PHE A 113 -25.56 -14.34 6.87
CA PHE A 113 -25.95 -15.77 6.97
C PHE A 113 -26.72 -16.10 8.25
N ALA A 114 -26.87 -15.13 9.16
CA ALA A 114 -27.69 -15.26 10.37
C ALA A 114 -29.14 -14.76 10.17
N GLU A 115 -29.47 -14.33 8.95
CA GLU A 115 -30.80 -14.00 8.42
C GLU A 115 -31.30 -15.15 7.53
#